data_AF-A0A914RGR4-F1
#
_entry.id   AF-A0A914RGR4-F1
#
_cell.length_a   1.000
_cell.length_b   1.000
_cell.length_c   1.000
_cell.angle_alpha   90.00
_cell.angle_beta   90.00
_cell.angle_gamma   90.00
#
_symmetry.space_group_name_H-M   'P 1'
#
loop_
_entity.id
_entity.type
_entity.pdbx_description
1 polymer ?
#
loop_
_entity_poly.entity_id
_entity_poly.type
_entity_poly.pdbx_seq_one_letter_code
_entity_poly.pdbx_strand_id
1 'polypeptide(L)' 'MTSGKDALTFEGYVSNEESRKKIVRNALREGDAVFCSGDVVHWDEFGYLYFKDRRGDTFRLPSDPVSYDVLQAKCSE' A
#
# COMPACT_ATOMS: atom_id res chain seq x y z
N MET A 1 33.89 -2.44 -2.72
CA MET A 1 32.83 -1.52 -3.15
C MET A 1 31.51 -2.03 -2.60
N THR A 2 31.26 -1.84 -1.31
CA THR A 2 29.97 -2.20 -0.71
C THR A 2 29.05 -1.04 -1.02
N SER A 3 28.33 -1.14 -2.14
CA SER A 3 27.30 -0.17 -2.53
C SER A 3 26.37 -0.01 -1.34
N GLY A 4 26.33 1.20 -0.76
CA GLY A 4 25.40 1.51 0.32
C GLY A 4 24.01 1.12 -0.14
N LYS A 5 23.37 0.19 0.56
CA LYS A 5 21.97 -0.11 0.31
C LYS A 5 21.19 1.11 0.74
N ASP A 6 20.77 1.93 -0.22
CA ASP A 6 19.81 2.98 0.03
C ASP A 6 18.56 2.31 0.62
N ALA A 7 18.18 2.71 1.84
CA ALA A 7 17.12 2.07 2.63
C ALA A 7 15.74 2.07 1.94
N LEU A 8 15.61 2.77 0.80
CA LEU A 8 14.40 2.88 -0.02
C LEU A 8 14.40 1.91 -1.21
N THR A 9 15.44 1.09 -1.38
CA THR A 9 15.53 0.16 -2.51
C THR A 9 14.70 -1.10 -2.24
N PHE A 10 13.67 -1.33 -3.06
CA PHE A 10 12.88 -2.56 -3.00
C PHE A 10 13.65 -3.71 -3.66
N GLU A 11 14.15 -4.66 -2.85
CA GLU A 11 14.89 -5.85 -3.34
C GLU A 11 14.00 -6.91 -4.00
N GLY A 12 12.68 -6.80 -3.84
CA GLY A 12 11.71 -7.77 -4.34
C GLY A 12 11.22 -8.76 -3.28
N TYR A 13 10.16 -9.48 -3.62
CA TYR A 13 9.70 -10.68 -2.93
C TYR A 13 10.46 -11.93 -3.40
N VAL A 14 10.33 -13.00 -2.63
CA VAL A 14 10.85 -14.34 -2.94
C VAL A 14 10.35 -14.83 -4.32
N SER A 15 9.10 -14.53 -4.67
CA SER A 15 8.58 -14.78 -6.01
C SER A 15 8.88 -13.59 -6.92
N ASN A 16 9.72 -13.81 -7.93
CA ASN A 16 10.02 -12.82 -8.96
C ASN A 16 8.78 -12.37 -9.75
N GLU A 17 7.76 -13.21 -9.85
CA GLU A 17 6.52 -12.88 -10.54
C GLU A 17 5.71 -11.83 -9.76
N GLU A 18 5.57 -12.02 -8.44
CA GLU A 18 4.89 -11.07 -7.57
C GLU A 18 5.66 -9.75 -7.44
N SER A 19 6.99 -9.81 -7.43
CA SER A 19 7.86 -8.62 -7.47
C SER A 19 7.61 -7.78 -8.73
N ARG A 20 7.48 -8.43 -9.89
CA ARG A 20 7.22 -7.75 -11.16
C ARG A 20 5.83 -7.12 -11.19
N LYS A 21 4.83 -7.70 -10.53
CA LYS A 21 3.48 -7.13 -10.42
C LYS A 21 3.45 -5.82 -9.61
N LYS A 22 4.37 -5.66 -8.65
CA LYS A 22 4.47 -4.42 -7.84
C LYS A 22 5.29 -3.31 -8.47
N ILE A 23 6.12 -3.60 -9.47
CA ILE A 23 6.97 -2.61 -10.14
C ILE A 23 6.34 -2.21 -11.48
N VAL A 24 5.91 -0.97 -11.60
CA VAL A 24 5.42 -0.41 -12.86
C VAL A 24 6.59 0.28 -13.56
N ARG A 25 6.85 -0.11 -14.81
CA ARG A 25 7.88 0.51 -15.65
C ARG A 25 7.26 1.53 -16.60
N ASN A 26 8.04 2.55 -16.94
CA ASN A 26 7.65 3.62 -17.86
C ASN A 26 6.38 4.39 -17.41
N ALA A 27 6.20 4.57 -16.10
CA ALA A 27 4.98 5.18 -15.54
C ALA A 27 4.89 6.69 -15.77
N LEU A 28 6.02 7.40 -15.68
CA LEU A 28 6.11 8.84 -15.87
C LEU A 28 6.95 9.17 -17.11
N ARG A 29 8.12 8.52 -17.24
CA ARG A 29 9.02 8.65 -18.39
C ARG A 29 9.57 7.29 -18.79
N GLU A 30 9.99 7.16 -20.04
CA GLU A 30 10.62 5.96 -20.55
C GLU A 30 11.93 5.68 -19.80
N GLY A 31 12.08 4.47 -19.27
CA GLY A 31 13.18 4.04 -18.40
C GLY A 31 12.87 4.08 -16.90
N ASP A 32 11.80 4.74 -16.47
CA ASP A 32 11.47 4.83 -15.05
C ASP A 32 10.91 3.51 -14.50
N ALA A 33 11.19 3.22 -13.23
CA ALA A 33 10.59 2.13 -12.49
C ALA A 33 10.03 2.67 -11.17
N VAL A 34 8.73 2.49 -10.95
CA VAL A 34 8.03 2.96 -9.75
C VAL A 34 7.43 1.78 -9.00
N PHE A 35 7.47 1.85 -7.68
CA PHE A 35 6.85 0.86 -6.81
C PHE A 35 5.39 1.25 -6.54
N CYS A 36 4.45 0.34 -6.81
CA CYS A 36 3.05 0.53 -6.49
C CYS A 36 2.74 0.00 -5.09
N SER A 37 2.58 0.91 -4.12
CA SER A 37 2.14 0.55 -2.76
C SER A 37 0.75 -0.10 -2.74
N GLY A 38 -0.13 0.32 -3.65
CA GLY A 38 -1.54 -0.10 -3.70
C GLY A 38 -2.47 0.80 -2.88
N ASP A 39 -1.95 1.87 -2.31
CA ASP A 39 -2.75 2.86 -1.59
C ASP A 39 -3.26 3.94 -2.57
N VAL A 40 -4.53 4.31 -2.41
CA VAL A 40 -5.16 5.43 -3.08
C VAL A 40 -5.06 6.63 -2.14
N VAL A 41 -4.34 7.65 -2.59
CA VAL A 41 -4.16 8.90 -1.84
C VAL A 41 -4.83 10.06 -2.57
N HIS A 42 -5.33 11.02 -1.80
CA HIS A 42 -5.82 12.29 -2.29
C HIS A 42 -4.78 13.37 -1.99
N TRP A 43 -4.42 14.16 -3.01
CA TRP A 43 -3.49 15.27 -2.89
C TRP A 43 -4.26 16.58 -2.94
N ASP A 44 -4.07 17.45 -1.94
CA ASP A 44 -4.66 18.79 -1.92
C ASP A 44 -3.77 19.86 -2.57
N GLU A 45 -4.29 21.08 -2.68
CA GLU A 45 -3.60 22.23 -3.26
C GLU A 45 -2.42 22.73 -2.41
N PHE A 46 -2.40 22.39 -1.11
CA PHE A 46 -1.36 22.80 -0.16
C PHE A 46 -0.20 21.81 -0.06
N GLY A 47 -0.26 20.68 -0.77
CA GLY A 47 0.80 19.70 -0.77
C GLY A 47 0.56 18.48 0.13
N TYR A 48 -0.56 18.42 0.85
CA TYR A 48 -0.86 17.35 1.80
C TYR A 48 -1.45 16.11 1.10
N LEU A 49 -0.99 14.94 1.54
CA LEU A 49 -1.45 13.65 1.06
C LEU A 49 -2.33 12.99 2.12
N TYR A 50 -3.57 12.70 1.75
CA TYR A 50 -4.55 12.01 2.58
C TYR A 50 -4.77 10.59 2.07
N PHE A 51 -4.68 9.61 2.98
CA PHE A 51 -5.06 8.25 2.65
C PHE A 51 -6.57 8.18 2.41
N LYS A 52 -6.98 7.70 1.24
CA LYS A 52 -8.39 7.57 0.86
C LYS A 52 -8.85 6.12 0.92
N ASP A 53 -8.08 5.21 0.32
CA ASP A 53 -8.46 3.80 0.21
C ASP A 53 -7.25 2.91 -0.09
N ARG A 54 -7.42 1.58 -0.10
CA ARG A 54 -6.45 0.61 -0.60
C ARG A 54 -7.07 -0.26 -1.69
N ARG A 55 -6.39 -0.35 -2.83
CA ARG A 55 -6.76 -1.25 -3.91
C ARG A 55 -6.30 -2.67 -3.57
N GLY A 56 -7.19 -3.43 -2.95
CA GLY A 56 -7.01 -4.85 -2.62
C GLY A 56 -7.95 -5.25 -1.48
N ASP A 57 -8.42 -6.50 -1.48
CA ASP A 57 -9.40 -7.04 -0.52
C ASP A 57 -8.88 -7.15 0.94
N THR A 58 -7.86 -6.36 1.30
CA THR A 58 -7.22 -6.37 2.61
C THR A 58 -7.74 -5.22 3.46
N PHE A 59 -8.74 -5.51 4.28
CA PHE A 59 -9.24 -4.59 5.30
C PHE A 59 -8.21 -4.40 6.40
N ARG A 60 -7.93 -3.15 6.79
CA ARG A 60 -7.27 -2.86 8.06
C ARG A 60 -8.34 -2.75 9.13
N LEU A 61 -8.43 -3.75 10.00
CA LEU A 61 -9.26 -3.64 11.19
C LEU A 61 -8.64 -2.59 12.13
N PRO A 62 -9.46 -1.70 12.72
CA PRO A 62 -9.01 -0.80 13.76
C PRO A 62 -8.43 -1.59 14.93
N SER A 63 -7.35 -1.08 15.53
CA SER A 63 -6.67 -1.69 16.67
C SER A 63 -7.37 -1.44 18.01
N ASP A 64 -8.52 -0.77 18.00
CA ASP A 64 -9.33 -0.57 19.21
C ASP A 64 -9.92 -1.92 19.66
N PRO A 65 -9.95 -2.21 20.97
CA PRO A 65 -10.60 -3.40 21.47
C PRO A 65 -12.11 -3.28 21.21
N VAL A 66 -12.58 -3.94 20.15
CA VAL A 66 -14.00 -4.11 19.90
C VAL A 66 -14.56 -4.97 21.03
N SER A 67 -15.30 -4.35 21.95
CA SER A 67 -16.09 -5.08 22.94
C SER A 67 -17.13 -5.93 22.20
N TYR A 68 -17.24 -7.20 22.59
CA TYR A 68 -18.11 -8.21 21.98
C TYR A 68 -19.58 -7.76 21.82
N ASP A 69 -20.04 -6.80 22.64
CA ASP A 69 -21.40 -6.26 22.59
C ASP A 69 -21.78 -5.60 21.26
N VAL A 70 -20.82 -4.99 20.54
CA VAL A 70 -21.11 -4.32 19.25
C VAL A 70 -21.26 -5.34 18.10
N LEU A 71 -20.60 -6.50 18.20
CA LEU A 71 -20.67 -7.53 17.17
C LEU A 71 -22.02 -8.25 17.16
N GLN A 72 -22.66 -8.42 18.33
CA GLN A 72 -23.95 -9.12 18.42
C GLN A 72 -25.12 -8.28 17.87
N ALA A 73 -25.02 -6.95 17.95
CA ALA A 73 -26.03 -6.04 17.42
C ALA A 73 -26.10 -6.01 15.88
N LYS A 74 -25.00 -6.32 15.17
CA LYS A 74 -24.98 -6.35 13.70
C LYS A 74 -25.37 -7.69 13.06
N CYS A 75 -25.41 -8.78 13.82
CA CYS A 75 -25.77 -10.11 13.31
C CYS A 75 -27.24 -10.49 13.55
N SER A 76 -28.06 -9.57 14.05
CA SER A 76 -29.47 -9.83 14.42
C SER A 76 -30.49 -9.01 13.61
N GLU A 77 -30.12 -8.51 12.43
CA GLU A 77 -31.06 -7.99 11.41
C GLU A 77 -31.11 -8.90 10.19
#